data_AF-A0A413XE86-F1
#
_entry.id   AF-A0A413XE86-F1
#
_cell.length_a   1.000
_cell.length_b   1.000
_cell.length_c   1.000
_cell.angle_alpha   90.00
_cell.angle_beta   90.00
_cell.angle_gamma   90.00
#
_symmetry.space_group_name_H-M   'P 1'
#
loop_
_entity.id
_entity.type
_entity.pdbx_description
1 polymer ?
#
loop_
_entity_poly.entity_id
_entity_poly.type
_entity_poly.pdbx_seq_one_letter_code
_entity_poly.pdbx_strand_id
1 'polypeptide(L)'
;MKFCYKNGILDWRIVVLVFLLYLLHALTVKILVVASIIAICESGILLFLALKRRLDLYLYTLVIILATTFEFPMFVDESLKFVPSIIMLPLISGYFFLLLSLWPLPKMLGNGSIWKTISKKFPFLFSFVSITLVLGIVMGVLSLFTDSTSKTFHFSFFVKDLMILGVFNVYALYFMYSSLIYPQFKQKLELIIFSVLVAMVLAALFVSLVGAKGFYGTNEIMLMPLSFFFSTTIVFFLFYKKYSNNHFVLLIFLSCITFFMQFAYSNALGGKSWLVFFLILMTCLIFWYKRAKLKLILGSIVVFLLFPFLLNIVEKKTDGDSLSSSKLVQALSLVSVVDVDWYTNLPLSPKIRIEELLNTNLEFVKHPSFALFGKGFGGGHQDYRYAYGGYNPAAFSLEEYNNEYFIRMHESVNTIFLKFGLLGLVLSGTLLFRHCLVCNKSPWLVLGCLWFVFFWGYSSSLMSIGLSSLFIGIEDVRDK
;
A
#
# COMPACT_ATOMS: atom_id res chain seq x y z
N MET A 1 5.06 -24.00 -15.83
CA MET A 1 4.93 -23.03 -16.95
C MET A 1 6.31 -22.68 -17.50
N LYS A 2 6.62 -23.04 -18.75
CA LYS A 2 7.80 -22.50 -19.46
C LYS A 2 7.36 -21.21 -20.15
N PHE A 3 7.77 -20.06 -19.61
CA PHE A 3 7.52 -18.79 -20.25
C PHE A 3 8.60 -18.57 -21.33
N CYS A 4 8.24 -18.75 -22.60
CA CYS A 4 9.04 -18.26 -23.72
C CYS A 4 8.88 -16.74 -23.81
N TYR A 5 9.98 -15.99 -23.74
CA TYR A 5 9.98 -14.52 -23.78
C TYR A 5 10.70 -14.02 -25.02
N LYS A 6 9.97 -13.30 -25.88
CA LYS A 6 10.53 -12.24 -26.72
C LYS A 6 10.63 -10.99 -25.83
N ASN A 7 11.70 -10.20 -25.96
CA ASN A 7 11.98 -8.97 -25.21
C ASN A 7 10.80 -7.97 -25.22
N GLY A 8 9.82 -8.18 -24.35
CA GLY A 8 8.60 -7.38 -24.24
C GLY A 8 8.36 -7.02 -22.77
N ILE A 9 7.71 -5.87 -22.55
CA ILE A 9 7.42 -5.33 -21.22
C ILE A 9 6.03 -5.77 -20.73
N LEU A 10 5.25 -6.40 -21.61
CA LEU A 10 3.89 -6.91 -21.36
C LEU A 10 3.77 -8.36 -21.86
N ASP A 11 3.17 -9.25 -21.06
CA ASP A 11 2.81 -10.61 -21.48
C ASP A 11 1.30 -10.83 -21.32
N TRP A 12 0.60 -10.90 -22.45
CA TRP A 12 -0.85 -11.09 -22.49
C TRP A 12 -1.32 -12.39 -21.82
N ARG A 13 -0.48 -13.43 -21.73
CA ARG A 13 -0.83 -14.66 -20.99
C ARG A 13 -0.96 -14.39 -19.50
N ILE A 14 -0.08 -13.56 -18.96
CA ILE A 14 -0.15 -13.12 -17.56
C ILE A 14 -1.36 -12.20 -17.39
N VAL A 15 -1.61 -11.28 -18.34
CA VAL A 15 -2.78 -10.39 -18.30
C VAL A 15 -4.09 -11.20 -18.21
N VAL A 16 -4.27 -12.20 -19.07
CA VAL A 16 -5.47 -13.04 -19.08
C VAL A 16 -5.58 -13.85 -17.78
N LEU A 17 -4.49 -14.43 -17.30
CA LEU A 17 -4.49 -15.17 -16.03
C LEU A 17 -4.93 -14.29 -14.86
N VAL A 18 -4.34 -13.10 -14.73
CA VAL A 18 -4.64 -12.17 -13.64
C VAL A 18 -6.06 -11.62 -13.77
N PHE A 19 -6.52 -11.34 -15.00
CA PHE A 19 -7.89 -10.92 -15.27
C PHE A 19 -8.89 -11.97 -14.78
N LEU A 20 -8.70 -13.24 -15.17
CA LEU A 20 -9.58 -14.33 -14.75
C LEU A 20 -9.52 -14.57 -13.24
N LEU A 21 -8.35 -14.49 -12.63
CA LEU A 21 -8.19 -14.65 -11.19
C LEU A 21 -8.89 -13.52 -10.42
N TYR A 22 -8.74 -12.27 -10.87
CA TYR A 22 -9.47 -11.14 -10.31
C TYR A 22 -10.97 -11.37 -10.40
N LEU A 23 -11.49 -11.73 -11.58
CA LEU A 23 -12.92 -11.96 -11.76
C LEU A 23 -13.42 -13.08 -10.86
N LEU A 24 -12.64 -14.16 -10.74
CA LEU A 24 -12.96 -15.26 -9.84
C LEU A 24 -13.07 -14.76 -8.40
N HIS A 25 -12.11 -13.98 -7.91
CA HIS A 25 -12.20 -13.39 -6.57
C HIS A 25 -13.40 -12.46 -6.43
N ALA A 26 -13.57 -11.47 -7.31
CA ALA A 26 -14.62 -10.47 -7.21
C ALA A 26 -16.04 -11.09 -7.25
N LEU A 27 -16.26 -12.11 -8.08
CA LEU A 27 -17.56 -12.77 -8.21
C LEU A 27 -17.84 -13.79 -7.11
N THR A 28 -16.80 -14.35 -6.46
CA THR A 28 -16.99 -15.39 -5.43
C THR A 28 -16.75 -14.91 -4.00
N VAL A 29 -16.24 -13.68 -3.80
CA VAL A 29 -15.87 -13.16 -2.47
C VAL A 29 -17.02 -13.18 -1.46
N LYS A 30 -18.28 -13.05 -1.91
CA LYS A 30 -19.47 -13.12 -1.04
C LYS A 30 -19.92 -14.55 -0.73
N ILE A 31 -19.45 -15.54 -1.51
CA ILE A 31 -19.74 -16.96 -1.31
C ILE A 31 -18.58 -17.58 -0.51
N LEU A 32 -18.63 -17.45 0.81
CA LEU A 32 -17.51 -17.79 1.71
C LEU A 32 -16.93 -19.19 1.52
N VAL A 33 -17.76 -20.19 1.19
CA VAL A 33 -17.32 -21.56 0.93
C VAL A 33 -16.43 -21.62 -0.32
N VAL A 34 -16.86 -20.99 -1.41
CA VAL A 34 -16.11 -20.98 -2.68
C VAL A 34 -14.84 -20.15 -2.54
N ALA A 35 -14.94 -18.96 -1.93
CA ALA A 35 -13.78 -18.12 -1.63
C ALA A 35 -12.74 -18.85 -0.76
N SER A 36 -13.20 -19.65 0.22
CA SER A 36 -12.33 -20.47 1.07
C SER A 36 -11.59 -21.55 0.28
N ILE A 37 -12.27 -22.25 -0.62
CA ILE A 37 -11.64 -23.28 -1.48
C ILE A 37 -10.56 -22.63 -2.35
N ILE A 38 -10.85 -21.48 -2.96
CA ILE A 38 -9.87 -20.74 -3.77
C ILE A 38 -8.65 -20.36 -2.93
N ALA A 39 -8.86 -19.76 -1.76
CA ALA A 39 -7.78 -19.35 -0.86
C ALA A 39 -6.90 -20.52 -0.41
N ILE A 40 -7.50 -21.69 -0.14
CA ILE A 40 -6.78 -22.93 0.20
C ILE A 40 -5.95 -23.42 -0.99
N CYS A 41 -6.51 -23.42 -2.20
CA CYS A 41 -5.80 -23.80 -3.42
C CYS A 41 -4.60 -22.88 -3.69
N GLU A 42 -4.78 -21.56 -3.58
CA GLU A 42 -3.72 -20.56 -3.75
C GLU A 42 -2.60 -20.72 -2.72
N SER A 43 -2.98 -20.92 -1.45
CA SER A 43 -2.06 -21.22 -0.36
C SER A 43 -1.31 -22.53 -0.59
N GLY A 44 -1.97 -23.56 -1.12
CA GLY A 44 -1.36 -24.83 -1.52
C GLY A 44 -0.33 -24.66 -2.64
N ILE A 45 -0.61 -23.81 -3.64
CA ILE A 45 0.34 -23.49 -4.72
C ILE A 45 1.59 -22.81 -4.16
N LEU A 46 1.42 -21.81 -3.29
CA LEU A 46 2.55 -21.11 -2.67
C LEU A 46 3.36 -22.05 -1.78
N LEU A 47 2.71 -22.88 -0.98
CA LEU A 47 3.37 -23.91 -0.16
C LEU A 47 4.16 -24.88 -1.04
N PHE A 48 3.58 -25.37 -2.13
CA PHE A 48 4.28 -26.24 -3.08
C PHE A 48 5.54 -25.58 -3.64
N LEU A 49 5.47 -24.32 -4.06
CA LEU A 49 6.62 -23.57 -4.57
C LEU A 49 7.70 -23.35 -3.50
N ALA A 50 7.28 -23.06 -2.26
CA ALA A 50 8.16 -22.93 -1.11
C ALA A 50 8.88 -24.26 -0.79
N LEU A 51 8.16 -25.39 -0.80
CA LEU A 51 8.71 -26.73 -0.61
C LEU A 51 9.68 -27.12 -1.74
N LYS A 52 9.37 -26.76 -2.99
CA LYS A 52 10.26 -26.93 -4.14
C LYS A 52 11.46 -25.97 -4.15
N ARG A 53 11.54 -25.06 -3.18
CA ARG A 53 12.64 -24.09 -3.01
C ARG A 53 12.83 -23.21 -4.25
N ARG A 54 11.74 -22.92 -4.97
CA ARG A 54 11.72 -22.04 -6.14
C ARG A 54 11.27 -20.65 -5.71
N LEU A 55 12.17 -19.93 -5.03
CA LEU A 55 11.86 -18.62 -4.44
C LEU A 55 11.49 -17.59 -5.52
N ASP A 56 12.09 -17.67 -6.70
CA ASP A 56 11.73 -16.89 -7.87
C ASP A 56 10.24 -17.03 -8.20
N LEU A 57 9.78 -18.26 -8.42
CA LEU A 57 8.39 -18.55 -8.78
C LEU A 57 7.43 -18.27 -7.62
N TYR A 58 7.86 -18.51 -6.38
CA TYR A 58 7.09 -18.19 -5.19
C TYR A 58 6.77 -16.69 -5.14
N LEU A 59 7.77 -15.82 -5.29
CA LEU A 59 7.56 -14.36 -5.24
C LEU A 59 6.70 -13.86 -6.40
N TYR A 60 6.89 -14.38 -7.61
CA TYR A 60 6.04 -14.05 -8.76
C TYR A 60 4.58 -14.40 -8.53
N THR A 61 4.33 -15.62 -8.03
CA THR A 61 2.98 -16.12 -7.79
C THR A 61 2.32 -15.38 -6.63
N LEU A 62 3.09 -15.08 -5.58
CA LEU A 62 2.66 -14.28 -4.45
C LEU A 62 2.21 -12.88 -4.87
N VAL A 63 2.97 -12.20 -5.73
CA VAL A 63 2.60 -10.87 -6.24
C VAL A 63 1.28 -10.93 -7.00
N ILE A 64 1.08 -11.93 -7.86
CA ILE A 64 -0.16 -12.10 -8.63
C ILE A 64 -1.36 -12.34 -7.70
N ILE A 65 -1.24 -13.26 -6.75
CA ILE A 65 -2.33 -13.60 -5.83
C ILE A 65 -2.67 -12.42 -4.93
N LEU A 66 -1.67 -11.84 -4.25
CA LEU A 66 -1.91 -10.70 -3.35
C LEU A 66 -2.48 -9.49 -4.09
N ALA A 67 -2.03 -9.21 -5.32
CA ALA A 67 -2.58 -8.11 -6.11
C ALA A 67 -4.04 -8.30 -6.51
N THR A 68 -4.59 -9.51 -6.47
CA THR A 68 -6.01 -9.79 -6.80
C THR A 68 -6.85 -10.12 -5.57
N THR A 69 -6.26 -10.14 -4.38
CA THR A 69 -6.90 -10.55 -3.13
C THR A 69 -7.71 -9.43 -2.49
N PHE A 70 -8.87 -9.76 -1.92
CA PHE A 70 -9.66 -8.88 -1.05
C PHE A 70 -9.31 -9.13 0.42
N GLU A 71 -9.02 -8.06 1.17
CA GLU A 71 -8.51 -8.16 2.55
C GLU A 71 -9.48 -7.65 3.62
N PHE A 72 -10.29 -6.65 3.27
CA PHE A 72 -11.11 -5.92 4.23
C PHE A 72 -12.57 -6.32 4.04
N PRO A 73 -13.16 -7.05 5.00
CA PRO A 73 -14.55 -7.50 4.89
C PRO A 73 -15.54 -6.35 4.73
N MET A 74 -15.30 -5.26 5.46
CA MET A 74 -16.09 -4.03 5.37
C MET A 74 -16.15 -3.44 3.96
N PHE A 75 -15.17 -3.72 3.08
CA PHE A 75 -15.17 -3.26 1.69
C PHE A 75 -15.91 -4.19 0.73
N VAL A 76 -16.23 -5.41 1.18
CA VAL A 76 -16.98 -6.40 0.43
C VAL A 76 -18.46 -6.35 0.80
N ASP A 77 -18.73 -6.44 2.11
CA ASP A 77 -20.06 -6.45 2.72
C ASP A 77 -19.93 -6.23 4.23
N GLU A 78 -20.67 -5.26 4.79
CA GLU A 78 -20.58 -4.90 6.21
C GLU A 78 -20.96 -6.05 7.15
N SER A 79 -21.77 -7.01 6.68
CA SER A 79 -22.16 -8.17 7.47
C SER A 79 -21.04 -9.21 7.62
N LEU A 80 -20.01 -9.15 6.78
CA LEU A 80 -18.92 -10.11 6.80
C LEU A 80 -17.92 -9.80 7.92
N LYS A 81 -17.64 -10.80 8.75
CA LYS A 81 -16.60 -10.72 9.79
C LYS A 81 -15.19 -10.95 9.26
N PHE A 82 -15.07 -11.70 8.16
CA PHE A 82 -13.79 -12.02 7.54
C PHE A 82 -13.99 -12.28 6.03
N VAL A 83 -12.92 -12.15 5.26
CA VAL A 83 -12.87 -12.50 3.84
C VAL A 83 -11.80 -13.57 3.65
N PRO A 84 -12.17 -14.78 3.19
CA PRO A 84 -11.20 -15.84 2.91
C PRO A 84 -10.18 -15.38 1.88
N SER A 85 -8.90 -15.52 2.21
CA SER A 85 -7.78 -15.20 1.33
C SER A 85 -6.53 -15.95 1.77
N ILE A 86 -5.45 -15.88 1.00
CA ILE A 86 -4.16 -16.42 1.46
C ILE A 86 -3.63 -15.75 2.73
N ILE A 87 -4.11 -14.54 3.06
CA ILE A 87 -3.74 -13.79 4.28
C ILE A 87 -4.61 -14.23 5.46
N MET A 88 -5.85 -14.66 5.20
CA MET A 88 -6.81 -15.05 6.22
C MET A 88 -7.54 -16.32 5.77
N LEU A 89 -6.95 -17.47 6.08
CA LEU A 89 -7.61 -18.76 5.81
C LEU A 89 -8.72 -19.03 6.83
N PRO A 90 -9.77 -19.79 6.45
CA PRO A 90 -10.74 -20.25 7.42
C PRO A 90 -10.05 -21.09 8.51
N LEU A 91 -10.49 -20.95 9.76
CA LEU A 91 -10.01 -21.65 10.96
C LEU A 91 -8.59 -21.30 11.44
N ILE A 92 -7.62 -21.24 10.51
CA ILE A 92 -6.19 -21.01 10.84
C ILE A 92 -5.84 -19.51 10.79
N SER A 93 -6.76 -18.66 10.32
CA SER A 93 -6.59 -17.21 10.25
C SER A 93 -5.27 -16.82 9.55
N GLY A 94 -4.60 -15.75 9.97
CA GLY A 94 -3.33 -15.31 9.38
C GLY A 94 -2.08 -16.10 9.79
N TYR A 95 -2.19 -17.09 10.68
CA TYR A 95 -1.03 -17.85 11.15
C TYR A 95 -0.39 -18.68 10.04
N PHE A 96 -1.21 -19.26 9.15
CA PHE A 96 -0.68 -20.01 8.01
C PHE A 96 0.11 -19.10 7.07
N PHE A 97 -0.40 -17.89 6.79
CA PHE A 97 0.29 -16.91 5.96
C PHE A 97 1.63 -16.50 6.55
N LEU A 98 1.69 -16.27 7.87
CA LEU A 98 2.92 -15.96 8.58
C LEU A 98 3.94 -17.10 8.45
N LEU A 99 3.54 -18.34 8.71
CA LEU A 99 4.41 -19.51 8.58
C LEU A 99 4.92 -19.68 7.15
N LEU A 100 4.04 -19.55 6.17
CA LEU A 100 4.36 -19.61 4.75
C LEU A 100 5.35 -18.51 4.35
N SER A 101 5.19 -17.30 4.90
CA SER A 101 6.07 -16.16 4.65
C SER A 101 7.45 -16.33 5.27
N LEU A 102 7.54 -16.95 6.45
CA LEU A 102 8.80 -17.20 7.15
C LEU A 102 9.54 -18.44 6.66
N TRP A 103 8.85 -19.37 5.98
CA TRP A 103 9.40 -20.66 5.55
C TRP A 103 10.72 -20.58 4.77
N PRO A 104 10.90 -19.66 3.79
CA PRO A 104 12.18 -19.55 3.07
C PRO A 104 13.35 -19.02 3.91
N LEU A 105 13.08 -18.38 5.05
CA LEU A 105 14.06 -17.59 5.82
C LEU A 105 15.26 -18.41 6.34
N PRO A 106 15.09 -19.59 6.99
CA PRO A 106 16.22 -20.32 7.59
C PRO A 106 17.28 -20.70 6.56
N LYS A 107 16.86 -21.12 5.37
CA LYS A 107 17.78 -21.47 4.28
C LYS A 107 18.52 -20.25 3.75
N MET A 108 17.85 -19.10 3.66
CA MET A 108 18.46 -17.87 3.17
C MET A 108 19.49 -17.29 4.13
N LEU A 109 19.20 -17.34 5.45
CA LEU A 109 20.12 -16.85 6.48
C LEU A 109 21.44 -17.63 6.54
N GLY A 110 21.46 -18.89 6.09
CA GLY A 110 22.68 -19.70 6.02
C GLY A 110 23.76 -19.20 5.05
N ASN A 111 23.47 -18.24 4.16
CA ASN A 111 24.43 -17.77 3.15
C ASN A 111 24.95 -16.35 3.43
N GLY A 112 25.85 -16.24 4.43
CA GLY A 112 26.38 -14.96 4.93
C GLY A 112 27.06 -14.06 3.89
N SER A 113 27.69 -14.63 2.86
CA SER A 113 28.36 -13.85 1.80
C SER A 113 27.36 -13.06 0.95
N ILE A 114 26.18 -13.63 0.71
CA ILE A 114 25.10 -12.97 -0.04
C ILE A 114 24.60 -11.75 0.72
N TRP A 115 24.41 -11.84 2.03
CA TRP A 115 23.92 -10.71 2.84
C TRP A 115 24.90 -9.54 2.86
N LYS A 116 26.21 -9.79 2.84
CA LYS A 116 27.23 -8.75 2.66
C LYS A 116 27.13 -8.09 1.28
N THR A 117 26.80 -8.84 0.24
CA THR A 117 26.57 -8.29 -1.10
C THR A 117 25.27 -7.49 -1.15
N ILE A 118 24.20 -7.96 -0.51
CA ILE A 118 22.92 -7.26 -0.41
C ILE A 118 23.09 -5.92 0.30
N SER A 119 23.77 -5.89 1.45
CA SER A 119 23.96 -4.66 2.21
C SER A 119 24.76 -3.60 1.44
N LYS A 120 25.67 -4.02 0.56
CA LYS A 120 26.39 -3.13 -0.35
C LYS A 120 25.55 -2.73 -1.58
N LYS A 121 24.75 -3.65 -2.12
CA LYS A 121 23.94 -3.44 -3.32
C LYS A 121 22.71 -2.57 -3.04
N PHE A 122 22.11 -2.70 -1.85
CA PHE A 122 20.87 -2.06 -1.43
C PHE A 122 20.99 -1.42 -0.05
N PRO A 123 21.98 -0.54 0.20
CA PRO A 123 22.33 -0.12 1.56
C PRO A 123 21.16 0.49 2.32
N PHE A 124 20.41 1.39 1.70
CA PHE A 124 19.32 2.10 2.38
C PHE A 124 18.10 1.20 2.64
N LEU A 125 17.65 0.45 1.63
CA LEU A 125 16.53 -0.48 1.78
C LEU A 125 16.87 -1.61 2.75
N PHE A 126 18.06 -2.20 2.64
CA PHE A 126 18.53 -3.24 3.55
C PHE A 126 18.64 -2.74 4.98
N SER A 127 19.16 -1.53 5.19
CA SER A 127 19.28 -0.95 6.53
C SER A 127 17.91 -0.67 7.13
N PHE A 128 17.01 -0.02 6.38
CA PHE A 128 15.64 0.23 6.85
C PHE A 128 14.94 -1.08 7.24
N VAL A 129 14.91 -2.07 6.34
CA VAL A 129 14.21 -3.33 6.55
C VAL A 129 14.80 -4.15 7.70
N SER A 130 16.14 -4.28 7.75
CA SER A 130 16.79 -5.12 8.77
C SER A 130 16.71 -4.49 10.15
N ILE A 131 16.95 -3.17 10.25
CA ILE A 131 16.91 -2.45 11.52
C ILE A 131 15.48 -2.39 12.05
N THR A 132 14.49 -2.05 11.23
CA THR A 132 13.08 -2.00 11.68
C THR A 132 12.54 -3.37 12.05
N LEU A 133 12.95 -4.45 11.37
CA LEU A 133 12.57 -5.81 11.76
C LEU A 133 13.13 -6.18 13.14
N VAL A 134 14.42 -5.92 13.37
CA VAL A 134 15.08 -6.21 14.66
C VAL A 134 14.50 -5.33 15.77
N LEU A 135 14.40 -4.02 15.55
CA LEU A 135 13.82 -3.10 16.53
C LEU A 135 12.35 -3.41 16.81
N GLY A 136 11.57 -3.72 15.78
CA GLY A 136 10.17 -4.12 15.93
C GLY A 136 10.00 -5.29 16.88
N ILE A 137 10.83 -6.33 16.74
CA ILE A 137 10.79 -7.50 17.62
C ILE A 137 11.33 -7.15 19.01
N VAL A 138 12.54 -6.57 19.11
CA VAL A 138 13.20 -6.32 20.40
C VAL A 138 12.41 -5.32 21.24
N MET A 139 12.05 -4.18 20.65
CA MET A 139 11.28 -3.15 21.35
C MET A 139 9.86 -3.62 21.63
N GLY A 140 9.26 -4.46 20.77
CA GLY A 140 7.95 -5.06 20.98
C GLY A 140 7.91 -6.04 22.16
N VAL A 141 9.00 -6.77 22.38
CA VAL A 141 9.15 -7.61 23.58
C VAL A 141 9.36 -6.74 24.82
N LEU A 142 10.16 -5.67 24.73
CA LEU A 142 10.36 -4.75 25.85
C LEU A 142 9.07 -3.99 26.24
N SER A 143 8.27 -3.53 25.28
CA SER A 143 6.98 -2.88 25.53
C SER A 143 6.00 -3.81 26.22
N LEU A 144 5.97 -5.10 25.86
CA LEU A 144 5.14 -6.10 26.53
C LEU A 144 5.42 -6.22 28.05
N PHE A 145 6.63 -5.91 28.50
CA PHE A 145 7.00 -5.93 29.93
C PHE A 145 6.88 -4.58 30.64
N THR A 146 6.82 -3.49 29.89
CA THR A 146 6.88 -2.12 30.45
C THR A 146 5.55 -1.39 30.38
N ASP A 147 4.68 -1.75 29.44
CA ASP A 147 3.36 -1.15 29.31
C ASP A 147 2.38 -1.68 30.35
N SER A 148 1.47 -0.80 30.78
CA SER A 148 0.43 -1.10 31.76
C SER A 148 -0.75 -1.91 31.18
N THR A 149 -0.81 -2.09 29.86
CA THR A 149 -1.89 -2.82 29.18
C THR A 149 -1.86 -4.32 29.43
N SER A 150 -3.00 -4.98 29.18
CA SER A 150 -3.09 -6.44 29.20
C SER A 150 -2.05 -7.08 28.28
N LYS A 151 -1.22 -7.97 28.84
CA LYS A 151 -0.20 -8.73 28.09
C LYS A 151 -0.80 -9.54 26.94
N THR A 152 -2.00 -10.09 27.13
CA THR A 152 -2.71 -10.86 26.09
C THR A 152 -3.11 -9.97 24.91
N PHE A 153 -3.61 -8.77 25.20
CA PHE A 153 -3.95 -7.77 24.19
C PHE A 153 -2.70 -7.32 23.43
N HIS A 154 -1.64 -6.93 24.15
CA HIS A 154 -0.36 -6.53 23.55
C HIS A 154 0.23 -7.65 22.68
N PHE A 155 0.24 -8.90 23.15
CA PHE A 155 0.76 -10.04 22.39
C PHE A 155 -0.05 -10.32 21.12
N SER A 156 -1.39 -10.21 21.18
CA SER A 156 -2.25 -10.33 20.00
C SER A 156 -1.86 -9.31 18.93
N PHE A 157 -1.63 -8.06 19.33
CA PHE A 157 -1.20 -7.01 18.42
C PHE A 157 0.27 -7.12 17.98
N PHE A 158 1.16 -7.65 18.81
CA PHE A 158 2.52 -8.01 18.42
C PHE A 158 2.51 -8.98 17.23
N VAL A 159 1.66 -10.02 17.30
CA VAL A 159 1.50 -10.98 16.20
C VAL A 159 0.88 -10.32 14.96
N LYS A 160 -0.14 -9.47 15.13
CA LYS A 160 -0.76 -8.72 14.02
C LYS A 160 0.27 -7.82 13.31
N ASP A 161 1.11 -7.10 14.05
CA ASP A 161 2.18 -6.27 13.49
C ASP A 161 3.26 -7.12 12.82
N LEU A 162 3.61 -8.27 13.38
CA LEU A 162 4.55 -9.20 12.73
C LEU A 162 4.01 -9.73 11.39
N MET A 163 2.71 -10.03 11.33
CA MET A 163 2.03 -10.48 10.10
C MET A 163 1.97 -9.43 9.00
N ILE A 164 1.97 -8.14 9.35
CA ILE A 164 1.91 -7.05 8.39
C ILE A 164 3.32 -6.45 8.21
N LEU A 165 3.82 -5.73 9.20
CA LEU A 165 5.10 -5.02 9.15
C LEU A 165 6.27 -6.00 9.00
N GLY A 166 6.27 -7.08 9.79
CA GLY A 166 7.32 -8.09 9.76
C GLY A 166 7.40 -8.81 8.42
N VAL A 167 6.26 -9.26 7.89
CA VAL A 167 6.18 -9.92 6.57
C VAL A 167 6.61 -8.99 5.44
N PHE A 168 6.25 -7.70 5.48
CA PHE A 168 6.70 -6.72 4.47
C PHE A 168 8.22 -6.62 4.44
N ASN A 169 8.83 -6.54 5.63
CA ASN A 169 10.28 -6.53 5.79
C ASN A 169 10.92 -7.83 5.27
N VAL A 170 10.36 -8.99 5.62
CA VAL A 170 10.85 -10.29 5.13
C VAL A 170 10.78 -10.39 3.62
N TYR A 171 9.69 -9.96 2.98
CA TYR A 171 9.58 -9.98 1.53
C TYR A 171 10.54 -9.01 0.84
N ALA A 172 10.83 -7.85 1.44
CA ALA A 172 11.85 -6.95 0.92
C ALA A 172 13.23 -7.65 0.88
N LEU A 173 13.59 -8.39 1.93
CA LEU A 173 14.79 -9.24 1.95
C LEU A 173 14.74 -10.32 0.86
N TYR A 174 13.58 -10.91 0.61
CA TYR A 174 13.41 -11.95 -0.40
C TYR A 174 13.59 -11.44 -1.83
N PHE A 175 13.08 -10.24 -2.13
CA PHE A 175 13.32 -9.58 -3.42
C PHE A 175 14.82 -9.30 -3.63
N MET A 176 15.49 -8.70 -2.64
CA MET A 176 16.92 -8.41 -2.71
C MET A 176 17.78 -9.67 -2.86
N TYR A 177 17.46 -10.73 -2.13
CA TYR A 177 18.15 -12.02 -2.23
C TYR A 177 17.93 -12.68 -3.60
N SER A 178 16.68 -12.71 -4.08
CA SER A 178 16.35 -13.33 -5.36
C SER A 178 17.01 -12.63 -6.53
N SER A 179 17.24 -11.32 -6.45
CA SER A 179 17.93 -10.55 -7.49
C SER A 179 19.41 -10.89 -7.64
N LEU A 180 20.03 -11.43 -6.60
CA LEU A 180 21.41 -11.92 -6.67
C LEU A 180 21.50 -13.37 -7.13
N ILE A 181 20.53 -14.20 -6.78
CA ILE A 181 20.54 -15.63 -7.11
C ILE A 181 20.02 -15.92 -8.51
N TYR A 182 19.02 -15.17 -8.97
CA TYR A 182 18.33 -15.44 -10.22
C TYR A 182 18.56 -14.29 -11.22
N PRO A 183 19.39 -14.47 -12.27
CA PRO A 183 19.82 -13.38 -13.15
C PRO A 183 18.69 -12.63 -13.87
N GLN A 184 17.58 -13.32 -14.16
CA GLN A 184 16.42 -12.74 -14.84
C GLN A 184 15.32 -12.26 -13.87
N PHE A 185 15.62 -12.20 -12.57
CA PHE A 185 14.59 -12.03 -11.56
C PHE A 185 13.82 -10.73 -11.73
N LYS A 186 14.59 -9.64 -11.82
CA LYS A 186 14.11 -8.27 -12.00
C LYS A 186 13.26 -8.13 -13.25
N GLN A 187 13.76 -8.57 -14.42
CA GLN A 187 13.05 -8.39 -15.69
C GLN A 187 11.71 -9.14 -15.69
N LYS A 188 11.67 -10.34 -15.11
CA LYS A 188 10.43 -11.11 -14.96
C LYS A 188 9.46 -10.48 -13.96
N LEU A 189 9.97 -9.96 -12.85
CA LEU A 189 9.15 -9.26 -11.86
C LEU A 189 8.52 -8.00 -12.47
N GLU A 190 9.31 -7.20 -13.19
CA GLU A 190 8.88 -6.01 -13.92
C GLU A 190 7.76 -6.35 -14.93
N LEU A 191 7.97 -7.39 -15.72
CA LEU A 191 6.98 -7.89 -16.68
C LEU A 191 5.67 -8.33 -15.99
N ILE A 192 5.76 -9.06 -14.88
CA ILE A 192 4.60 -9.54 -14.13
C ILE A 192 3.81 -8.36 -13.59
N ILE A 193 4.45 -7.42 -12.90
CA ILE A 193 3.76 -6.29 -12.27
C ILE A 193 3.11 -5.41 -13.33
N PHE A 194 3.82 -5.12 -14.43
CA PHE A 194 3.23 -4.35 -15.53
C PHE A 194 2.00 -5.05 -16.11
N SER A 195 2.07 -6.37 -16.32
CA SER A 195 0.94 -7.17 -16.80
C SER A 195 -0.23 -7.21 -15.78
N VAL A 196 0.08 -7.29 -14.49
CA VAL A 196 -0.91 -7.24 -13.40
C VAL A 196 -1.64 -5.89 -13.38
N LEU A 197 -0.92 -4.77 -13.49
CA LEU A 197 -1.52 -3.43 -13.55
C LEU A 197 -2.50 -3.31 -14.73
N VAL A 198 -2.10 -3.77 -15.92
CA VAL A 198 -2.98 -3.78 -17.11
C VAL A 198 -4.23 -4.64 -16.85
N ALA A 199 -4.04 -5.85 -16.35
CA ALA A 199 -5.15 -6.78 -16.08
C ALA A 199 -6.15 -6.23 -15.06
N MET A 200 -5.67 -5.59 -14.00
CA MET A 200 -6.50 -5.00 -12.96
C MET A 200 -7.41 -3.90 -13.50
N VAL A 201 -6.94 -3.07 -14.44
CA VAL A 201 -7.78 -2.05 -15.10
C VAL A 201 -8.92 -2.70 -15.87
N LEU A 202 -8.59 -3.70 -16.67
CA LEU A 202 -9.57 -4.41 -17.51
C LEU A 202 -10.60 -5.16 -16.65
N ALA A 203 -10.13 -5.86 -15.60
CA ALA A 203 -10.99 -6.61 -14.69
C ALA A 203 -11.92 -5.67 -13.91
N ALA A 204 -11.39 -4.57 -13.40
CA ALA A 204 -12.16 -3.54 -12.72
C ALA A 204 -13.29 -2.99 -13.63
N LEU A 205 -12.97 -2.62 -14.88
CA LEU A 205 -13.97 -2.19 -15.84
C LEU A 205 -15.07 -3.23 -16.03
N PHE A 206 -14.70 -4.51 -16.20
CA PHE A 206 -15.67 -5.60 -16.35
C PHE A 206 -16.55 -5.77 -15.11
N VAL A 207 -15.98 -5.78 -13.91
CA VAL A 207 -16.71 -5.92 -12.65
C VAL A 207 -17.73 -4.78 -12.47
N SER A 208 -17.37 -3.56 -12.85
CA SER A 208 -18.30 -2.43 -12.86
C SER A 208 -19.40 -2.57 -13.89
N LEU A 209 -19.12 -3.09 -15.09
CA LEU A 209 -20.14 -3.36 -16.11
C LEU A 209 -21.13 -4.44 -15.69
N VAL A 210 -20.68 -5.45 -14.92
CA VAL A 210 -21.55 -6.47 -14.32
C VAL A 210 -22.37 -5.91 -13.15
N GLY A 211 -22.01 -4.74 -12.62
CA GLY A 211 -22.71 -4.09 -11.51
C GLY A 211 -22.38 -4.68 -10.13
N ALA A 212 -21.24 -5.37 -9.99
CA ALA A 212 -20.81 -5.90 -8.69
C ALA A 212 -20.28 -4.78 -7.78
N LYS A 213 -20.89 -4.64 -6.60
CA LYS A 213 -20.62 -3.55 -5.64
C LYS A 213 -20.13 -4.08 -4.29
N GLY A 214 -19.27 -3.27 -3.68
CA GLY A 214 -18.83 -3.37 -2.29
C GLY A 214 -19.38 -2.19 -1.47
N PHE A 215 -18.93 -2.06 -0.23
CA PHE A 215 -19.45 -1.06 0.71
C PHE A 215 -18.35 -0.29 1.44
N TYR A 216 -18.61 0.93 1.88
CA TYR A 216 -17.74 1.69 2.77
C TYR A 216 -18.62 2.50 3.71
N GLY A 217 -18.90 1.95 4.89
CA GLY A 217 -20.03 2.43 5.67
C GLY A 217 -21.32 2.24 4.88
N THR A 218 -22.21 3.21 4.97
CA THR A 218 -23.48 3.25 4.23
C THR A 218 -23.34 3.50 2.73
N ASN A 219 -22.13 3.82 2.23
CA ASN A 219 -21.91 4.17 0.84
C ASN A 219 -21.53 2.95 -0.01
N GLU A 220 -22.19 2.79 -1.15
CA GLU A 220 -21.78 1.82 -2.15
C GLU A 220 -20.47 2.25 -2.81
N ILE A 221 -19.53 1.31 -2.92
CA ILE A 221 -18.27 1.49 -3.64
C ILE A 221 -18.13 0.41 -4.71
N MET A 222 -17.27 0.66 -5.68
CA MET A 222 -16.89 -0.37 -6.63
C MET A 222 -16.15 -1.52 -5.92
N LEU A 223 -16.55 -2.77 -6.22
CA LEU A 223 -15.92 -3.95 -5.65
C LEU A 223 -14.55 -4.19 -6.30
N MET A 224 -13.48 -3.85 -5.57
CA MET A 224 -12.10 -3.96 -6.06
C MET A 224 -11.14 -4.37 -4.94
N PRO A 225 -10.06 -5.10 -5.25
CA PRO A 225 -8.93 -5.25 -4.33
C PRO A 225 -8.22 -3.91 -4.19
N LEU A 226 -7.63 -3.64 -3.02
CA LEU A 226 -7.01 -2.34 -2.74
C LEU A 226 -5.81 -2.03 -3.64
N SER A 227 -5.12 -3.05 -4.12
CA SER A 227 -4.07 -2.94 -5.14
C SER A 227 -4.51 -2.11 -6.36
N PHE A 228 -5.81 -2.08 -6.70
CA PHE A 228 -6.37 -1.28 -7.79
C PHE A 228 -6.03 0.21 -7.69
N PHE A 229 -5.75 0.71 -6.49
CA PHE A 229 -5.18 2.04 -6.29
C PHE A 229 -4.02 2.36 -7.26
N PHE A 230 -3.09 1.42 -7.46
CA PHE A 230 -1.93 1.61 -8.34
C PHE A 230 -2.29 1.67 -9.82
N SER A 231 -3.49 1.30 -10.23
CA SER A 231 -3.91 1.42 -11.63
C SER A 231 -3.88 2.87 -12.12
N THR A 232 -4.15 3.84 -11.25
CA THR A 232 -4.08 5.28 -11.55
C THR A 232 -2.67 5.74 -11.93
N THR A 233 -1.65 5.01 -11.45
CA THR A 233 -0.25 5.33 -11.69
C THR A 233 0.24 4.90 -13.08
N ILE A 234 -0.56 4.15 -13.86
CA ILE A 234 -0.25 3.77 -15.25
C ILE A 234 0.07 5.00 -16.11
N VAL A 235 -0.55 6.14 -15.80
CA VAL A 235 -0.30 7.43 -16.46
C VAL A 235 1.19 7.79 -16.42
N PHE A 236 1.88 7.50 -15.31
CA PHE A 236 3.29 7.85 -15.19
C PHE A 236 4.16 7.16 -16.23
N PHE A 237 3.79 5.94 -16.68
CA PHE A 237 4.53 5.20 -17.68
C PHE A 237 4.57 5.88 -19.05
N LEU A 238 3.62 6.78 -19.36
CA LEU A 238 3.64 7.59 -20.58
C LEU A 238 4.86 8.51 -20.65
N PHE A 239 5.41 8.93 -19.51
CA PHE A 239 6.57 9.82 -19.44
C PHE A 239 7.92 9.10 -19.63
N TYR A 240 7.93 7.76 -19.71
CA TYR A 240 9.16 6.98 -19.83
C TYR A 240 9.25 6.28 -21.18
N LYS A 241 10.25 6.67 -21.99
CA LYS A 241 10.46 6.17 -23.37
C LYS A 241 10.48 4.65 -23.50
N LYS A 242 11.01 3.93 -22.49
CA LYS A 242 11.03 2.46 -22.45
C LYS A 242 9.63 1.87 -22.64
N TYR A 243 8.61 2.53 -22.11
CA TYR A 243 7.22 2.08 -22.12
C TYR A 243 6.39 2.74 -23.21
N SER A 244 6.51 4.07 -23.33
CA SER A 244 5.67 4.84 -24.24
C SER A 244 5.91 4.47 -25.71
N ASN A 245 7.15 4.20 -26.13
CA ASN A 245 7.43 3.90 -27.55
C ASN A 245 6.70 2.66 -28.07
N ASN A 246 6.52 1.62 -27.24
CA ASN A 246 5.94 0.34 -27.67
C ASN A 246 4.46 0.20 -27.31
N HIS A 247 3.97 0.96 -26.32
CA HIS A 247 2.64 0.76 -25.74
C HIS A 247 1.85 2.07 -25.59
N PHE A 248 2.18 3.11 -26.34
CA PHE A 248 1.55 4.43 -26.22
C PHE A 248 0.01 4.40 -26.22
N VAL A 249 -0.58 3.78 -27.24
CA VAL A 249 -2.05 3.70 -27.41
C VAL A 249 -2.70 2.96 -26.25
N LEU A 250 -2.12 1.81 -25.86
CA LEU A 250 -2.60 1.03 -24.73
C LEU A 250 -2.55 1.83 -23.43
N LEU A 251 -1.44 2.51 -23.16
CA LEU A 251 -1.26 3.31 -21.95
C LEU A 251 -2.26 4.47 -21.86
N ILE A 252 -2.54 5.15 -22.98
CA ILE A 252 -3.58 6.19 -23.02
C ILE A 252 -4.95 5.59 -22.73
N PHE A 253 -5.31 4.50 -23.41
CA PHE A 253 -6.59 3.83 -23.22
C PHE A 253 -6.80 3.41 -21.75
N LEU A 254 -5.81 2.75 -21.15
CA LEU A 254 -5.86 2.33 -19.76
C LEU A 254 -5.91 3.53 -18.80
N SER A 255 -5.17 4.60 -19.08
CA SER A 255 -5.21 5.84 -18.30
C SER A 255 -6.61 6.46 -18.32
N CYS A 256 -7.22 6.59 -19.51
CA CYS A 256 -8.57 7.13 -19.64
C CYS A 256 -9.60 6.29 -18.85
N ILE A 257 -9.50 4.96 -18.93
CA ILE A 257 -10.36 4.06 -18.16
C ILE A 257 -10.14 4.28 -16.67
N THR A 258 -8.90 4.27 -16.17
CA THR A 258 -8.66 4.40 -14.72
C THR A 258 -9.14 5.74 -14.20
N PHE A 259 -8.90 6.84 -14.90
CA PHE A 259 -9.49 8.14 -14.55
C PHE A 259 -11.02 8.07 -14.53
N PHE A 260 -11.65 7.57 -15.60
CA PHE A 260 -13.10 7.43 -15.66
C PHE A 260 -13.64 6.64 -14.48
N MET A 261 -13.05 5.49 -14.17
CA MET A 261 -13.49 4.62 -13.08
C MET A 261 -13.39 5.30 -11.72
N GLN A 262 -12.34 6.09 -11.50
CA GLN A 262 -12.10 6.80 -10.24
C GLN A 262 -13.00 8.02 -10.05
N PHE A 263 -13.43 8.67 -11.14
CA PHE A 263 -14.39 9.78 -11.10
C PHE A 263 -15.84 9.30 -11.05
N ALA A 264 -16.16 8.23 -11.80
CA ALA A 264 -17.52 7.73 -11.93
C ALA A 264 -17.94 6.86 -10.72
N TYR A 265 -17.00 6.17 -10.07
CA TYR A 265 -17.30 5.27 -8.96
C TYR A 265 -16.57 5.70 -7.69
N SER A 266 -17.28 5.64 -6.56
CA SER A 266 -16.68 5.76 -5.23
C SER A 266 -15.77 4.56 -4.95
N ASN A 267 -14.67 4.80 -4.23
CA ASN A 267 -13.72 3.77 -3.83
C ASN A 267 -13.36 3.91 -2.34
N ALA A 268 -12.81 2.85 -1.74
CA ALA A 268 -12.41 2.84 -0.32
C ALA A 268 -11.22 3.77 0.00
N LEU A 269 -10.40 4.10 -1.00
CA LEU A 269 -9.16 4.89 -0.86
C LEU A 269 -9.30 6.30 -1.45
N GLY A 270 -10.51 6.88 -1.42
CA GLY A 270 -10.87 8.03 -2.25
C GLY A 270 -9.98 9.24 -2.00
N GLY A 271 -9.79 9.57 -0.72
CA GLY A 271 -8.91 10.69 -0.32
C GLY A 271 -7.46 10.50 -0.79
N LYS A 272 -6.89 9.30 -0.65
CA LYS A 272 -5.51 9.00 -1.12
C LYS A 272 -5.43 8.99 -2.65
N SER A 273 -6.51 8.61 -3.34
CA SER A 273 -6.59 8.60 -4.81
C SER A 273 -6.58 10.04 -5.36
N TRP A 274 -7.30 10.96 -4.72
CA TRP A 274 -7.27 12.39 -5.03
C TRP A 274 -5.88 13.01 -4.87
N LEU A 275 -5.12 12.62 -3.84
CA LEU A 275 -3.73 13.06 -3.67
C LEU A 275 -2.83 12.57 -4.82
N VAL A 276 -3.02 11.34 -5.30
CA VAL A 276 -2.28 10.84 -6.47
C VAL A 276 -2.67 11.59 -7.74
N PHE A 277 -3.95 11.94 -7.93
CA PHE A 277 -4.35 12.79 -9.05
C PHE A 277 -3.70 14.16 -9.02
N PHE A 278 -3.63 14.77 -7.83
CA PHE A 278 -2.89 16.01 -7.65
C PHE A 278 -1.41 15.86 -8.05
N LEU A 279 -0.76 14.76 -7.63
CA LEU A 279 0.64 14.48 -8.00
C LEU A 279 0.82 14.24 -9.50
N ILE A 280 -0.10 13.52 -10.15
CA ILE A 280 -0.09 13.31 -11.61
C ILE A 280 -0.22 14.66 -12.32
N LEU A 281 -1.16 15.50 -11.90
CA LEU A 281 -1.38 16.82 -12.48
C LEU A 281 -0.15 17.72 -12.30
N MET A 282 0.42 17.79 -11.10
CA MET A 282 1.68 18.51 -10.83
C MET A 282 2.81 18.01 -11.72
N THR A 283 2.92 16.69 -11.89
CA THR A 283 3.95 16.09 -12.75
C THR A 283 3.75 16.50 -14.21
N CYS A 284 2.52 16.41 -14.72
CA CYS A 284 2.16 16.90 -16.05
C CYS A 284 2.51 18.38 -16.24
N LEU A 285 2.18 19.23 -15.25
CA LEU A 285 2.47 20.67 -15.29
C LEU A 285 3.98 20.95 -15.25
N ILE A 286 4.77 20.21 -14.47
CA ILE A 286 6.23 20.36 -14.42
C ILE A 286 6.87 19.94 -15.76
N PHE A 287 6.43 18.83 -16.35
CA PHE A 287 6.90 18.40 -17.67
C PHE A 287 6.48 19.37 -18.77
N TRP A 288 5.28 19.95 -18.66
CA TRP A 288 4.80 20.96 -19.59
C TRP A 288 5.53 22.29 -19.41
N TYR A 289 5.80 22.72 -18.18
CA TYR A 289 6.61 23.90 -17.84
C TYR A 289 8.00 23.84 -18.47
N LYS A 290 8.66 22.67 -18.41
CA LYS A 290 9.96 22.46 -19.06
C LYS A 290 9.90 22.53 -20.59
N ARG A 291 8.71 22.51 -21.21
CA ARG A 291 8.50 22.55 -22.66
C ARG A 291 7.75 23.80 -23.17
N ALA A 292 7.12 24.59 -22.31
CA ALA A 292 6.19 25.67 -22.71
C ALA A 292 6.67 27.07 -22.32
N LYS A 293 6.21 28.10 -23.05
CA LYS A 293 6.46 29.52 -22.76
C LYS A 293 5.63 30.00 -21.55
N LEU A 294 6.19 30.87 -20.71
CA LEU A 294 5.67 31.37 -19.41
C LEU A 294 4.16 31.75 -19.38
N LYS A 295 3.61 32.25 -20.50
CA LYS A 295 2.20 32.69 -20.59
C LYS A 295 1.18 31.52 -20.59
N LEU A 296 1.57 30.33 -21.06
CA LEU A 296 0.74 29.11 -21.02
C LEU A 296 0.73 28.45 -19.63
N ILE A 297 1.79 28.67 -18.85
CA ILE A 297 1.92 28.21 -17.45
C ILE A 297 0.96 28.99 -16.55
N LEU A 298 0.84 30.30 -16.74
CA LEU A 298 -0.17 31.11 -16.05
C LEU A 298 -1.60 30.66 -16.39
N GLY A 299 -1.89 30.34 -17.65
CA GLY A 299 -3.20 29.80 -18.05
C GLY A 299 -3.52 28.44 -17.42
N SER A 300 -2.54 27.56 -17.27
CA SER A 300 -2.74 26.25 -16.64
C SER A 300 -2.82 26.32 -15.11
N ILE A 301 -2.12 27.25 -14.47
CA ILE A 301 -2.30 27.59 -13.04
C ILE A 301 -3.69 28.19 -12.80
N VAL A 302 -4.19 29.03 -13.70
CA VAL A 302 -5.56 29.58 -13.64
C VAL A 302 -6.61 28.48 -13.82
N VAL A 303 -6.44 27.56 -14.78
CA VAL A 303 -7.32 26.38 -14.92
C VAL A 303 -7.27 25.48 -13.68
N PHE A 304 -6.09 25.35 -13.05
CA PHE A 304 -5.89 24.60 -11.81
C PHE A 304 -6.56 25.25 -10.59
N LEU A 305 -6.51 26.57 -10.45
CA LEU A 305 -7.22 27.32 -9.41
C LEU A 305 -8.74 27.36 -9.65
N LEU A 306 -9.17 27.30 -10.91
CA LEU A 306 -10.58 27.22 -11.31
C LEU A 306 -11.15 25.80 -11.24
N PHE A 307 -10.32 24.75 -11.17
CA PHE A 307 -10.79 23.36 -11.15
C PHE A 307 -11.60 23.01 -9.88
N PRO A 308 -11.20 23.42 -8.65
CA PRO A 308 -12.08 23.33 -7.47
C PRO A 308 -13.39 24.11 -7.62
N PHE A 309 -13.37 25.21 -8.38
CA PHE A 309 -14.56 26.03 -8.65
C PHE A 309 -15.51 25.35 -9.64
N LEU A 310 -14.97 24.67 -10.65
CA LEU A 310 -15.73 23.83 -11.60
C LEU A 310 -16.33 22.59 -10.91
N LEU A 311 -15.62 22.00 -9.95
CA LEU A 311 -16.13 20.88 -9.15
C LEU A 311 -17.27 21.31 -8.21
N ASN A 312 -17.18 22.51 -7.60
CA ASN A 312 -18.28 23.11 -6.83
C ASN A 312 -19.56 23.34 -7.66
N ILE A 313 -19.43 23.58 -8.98
CA ILE A 313 -20.58 23.72 -9.90
C ILE A 313 -21.24 22.35 -10.18
N VAL A 314 -20.46 21.26 -10.19
CA VAL A 314 -20.97 19.89 -10.33
C VAL A 314 -21.66 19.43 -9.04
N GLU A 315 -21.09 19.79 -7.89
CA GLU A 315 -21.60 19.45 -6.55
C GLU A 315 -22.99 20.05 -6.28
N LYS A 316 -23.26 21.26 -6.78
CA LYS A 316 -24.61 21.88 -6.72
C LYS A 316 -25.69 21.17 -7.54
N LYS A 317 -25.35 20.19 -8.38
CA LYS A 317 -26.30 19.49 -9.28
C LYS A 317 -26.63 18.06 -8.86
N THR A 318 -25.97 17.52 -7.85
CA THR A 318 -26.27 16.19 -7.31
C THR A 318 -26.75 16.37 -5.88
N ASP A 319 -28.06 16.30 -5.67
CA ASP A 319 -28.74 16.38 -4.35
C ASP A 319 -28.44 15.18 -3.43
N GLY A 320 -27.19 14.69 -3.42
CA GLY A 320 -26.71 13.63 -2.53
C GLY A 320 -25.23 13.78 -2.25
N ASP A 321 -24.86 13.75 -0.97
CA ASP A 321 -23.48 13.75 -0.49
C ASP A 321 -22.73 12.50 -0.98
N SER A 322 -22.08 12.60 -2.14
CA SER A 322 -21.25 11.51 -2.64
C SER A 322 -20.02 11.31 -1.74
N LEU A 323 -19.62 10.06 -1.46
CA LEU A 323 -18.40 9.77 -0.69
C LEU A 323 -17.17 10.48 -1.31
N SER A 324 -17.11 10.56 -2.63
CA SER A 324 -16.03 11.24 -3.34
C SER A 324 -15.95 12.74 -3.03
N SER A 325 -17.08 13.46 -3.00
CA SER A 325 -17.12 14.88 -2.65
C SER A 325 -16.71 15.13 -1.21
N SER A 326 -17.21 14.32 -0.26
CA SER A 326 -16.79 14.41 1.15
C SER A 326 -15.27 14.20 1.32
N LYS A 327 -14.66 13.31 0.53
CA LYS A 327 -13.21 13.04 0.56
C LYS A 327 -12.40 14.16 -0.10
N LEU A 328 -12.95 14.83 -1.11
CA LEU A 328 -12.33 16.02 -1.71
C LEU A 328 -12.32 17.20 -0.72
N VAL A 329 -13.43 17.45 -0.02
CA VAL A 329 -13.49 18.46 1.05
C VAL A 329 -12.49 18.15 2.15
N GLN A 330 -12.37 16.88 2.56
CA GLN A 330 -11.34 16.45 3.52
C GLN A 330 -9.92 16.76 3.03
N ALA A 331 -9.62 16.51 1.76
CA ALA A 331 -8.31 16.82 1.19
C ALA A 331 -8.03 18.34 1.14
N LEU A 332 -9.04 19.16 0.81
CA LEU A 332 -8.91 20.62 0.75
C LEU A 332 -8.77 21.26 2.15
N SER A 333 -9.45 20.72 3.15
CA SER A 333 -9.36 21.21 4.55
C SER A 333 -7.97 21.05 5.18
N LEU A 334 -7.10 20.21 4.62
CA LEU A 334 -5.70 20.13 5.03
C LEU A 334 -4.88 21.38 4.63
N VAL A 335 -5.40 22.22 3.74
CA VAL A 335 -4.75 23.46 3.30
C VAL A 335 -5.16 24.66 4.16
N SER A 336 -6.28 24.59 4.89
CA SER A 336 -6.80 25.67 5.76
C SER A 336 -6.17 25.70 7.17
N VAL A 337 -4.96 25.15 7.34
CA VAL A 337 -4.22 25.08 8.63
C VAL A 337 -3.80 26.48 9.14
N VAL A 338 -4.00 27.53 8.34
CA VAL A 338 -3.64 28.92 8.67
C VAL A 338 -4.73 29.64 9.48
N ASP A 339 -5.95 29.09 9.54
CA ASP A 339 -7.07 29.72 10.25
C ASP A 339 -6.96 29.54 11.77
N VAL A 340 -7.40 30.53 12.56
CA VAL A 340 -7.32 30.48 14.04
C VAL A 340 -8.07 29.27 14.62
N ASP A 341 -9.17 28.88 13.98
CA ASP A 341 -10.02 27.74 14.35
C ASP A 341 -9.75 26.50 13.48
N TRP A 342 -8.55 26.39 12.90
CA TRP A 342 -8.23 25.28 11.99
C TRP A 342 -8.52 23.90 12.59
N TYR A 343 -8.19 23.70 13.87
CA TYR A 343 -8.33 22.40 14.54
C TYR A 343 -9.79 21.98 14.78
N THR A 344 -10.67 22.94 15.09
CA THR A 344 -12.11 22.67 15.27
C THR A 344 -12.80 22.43 13.93
N ASN A 345 -12.33 23.09 12.87
CA ASN A 345 -12.84 22.96 11.52
C ASN A 345 -12.28 21.74 10.76
N LEU A 346 -11.30 21.02 11.31
CA LEU A 346 -10.74 19.83 10.69
C LEU A 346 -11.74 18.67 10.70
N PRO A 347 -11.96 18.02 9.54
CA PRO A 347 -12.73 16.79 9.48
C PRO A 347 -12.09 15.67 10.32
N LEU A 348 -12.93 14.76 10.81
CA LEU A 348 -12.54 13.72 11.77
C LEU A 348 -11.33 12.88 11.32
N SER A 349 -11.29 12.50 10.05
CA SER A 349 -10.24 11.63 9.50
C SER A 349 -8.85 12.30 9.53
N PRO A 350 -8.64 13.49 8.94
CA PRO A 350 -7.44 14.31 9.18
C PRO A 350 -7.10 14.55 10.66
N LYS A 351 -8.13 14.89 11.46
CA LYS A 351 -7.96 15.20 12.89
C LYS A 351 -7.34 14.04 13.67
N ILE A 352 -7.86 12.82 13.49
CA ILE A 352 -7.33 11.60 14.13
C ILE A 352 -5.85 11.40 13.80
N ARG A 353 -5.42 11.60 12.55
CA ARG A 353 -4.01 11.42 12.14
C ARG A 353 -3.06 12.41 12.80
N ILE A 354 -3.52 13.63 13.04
CA ILE A 354 -2.75 14.64 13.77
C ILE A 354 -2.68 14.24 15.26
N GLU A 355 -3.80 13.78 15.83
CA GLU A 355 -3.83 13.30 17.21
C GLU A 355 -2.97 12.06 17.45
N GLU A 356 -2.86 11.15 16.49
CA GLU A 356 -1.90 10.03 16.54
C GLU A 356 -0.47 10.53 16.73
N LEU A 357 -0.06 11.54 15.96
CA LEU A 357 1.27 12.12 16.05
C LEU A 357 1.48 12.81 17.41
N LEU A 358 0.50 13.57 17.88
CA LEU A 358 0.59 14.30 19.14
C LEU A 358 0.57 13.37 20.36
N ASN A 359 -0.31 12.37 20.38
CA ASN A 359 -0.35 11.37 21.44
C ASN A 359 0.92 10.49 21.44
N THR A 360 1.47 10.14 20.26
CA THR A 360 2.77 9.44 20.18
C THR A 360 3.91 10.30 20.74
N ASN A 361 3.92 11.61 20.49
CA ASN A 361 4.90 12.50 21.11
C ASN A 361 4.76 12.54 22.65
N LEU A 362 3.52 12.64 23.16
CA LEU A 362 3.26 12.62 24.60
C LEU A 362 3.64 11.27 25.24
N GLU A 363 3.45 10.17 24.53
CA GLU A 363 3.91 8.84 24.93
C GLU A 363 5.43 8.83 25.11
N PHE A 364 6.18 9.40 24.17
CA PHE A 364 7.63 9.50 24.27
C PHE A 364 8.11 10.50 25.33
N VAL A 365 7.33 11.53 25.67
CA VAL A 365 7.63 12.40 26.81
C VAL A 365 7.49 11.64 28.12
N LYS A 366 6.46 10.79 28.25
CA LYS A 366 6.22 9.97 29.46
C LYS A 366 7.15 8.76 29.55
N HIS A 367 7.57 8.22 28.41
CA HIS A 367 8.47 7.08 28.31
C HIS A 367 9.67 7.42 27.39
N PRO A 368 10.61 8.26 27.84
CA PRO A 368 11.72 8.77 27.01
C PRO A 368 12.61 7.70 26.40
N SER A 369 12.72 6.52 27.05
CA SER A 369 13.49 5.38 26.53
C SER A 369 13.01 4.90 25.16
N PHE A 370 11.74 5.13 24.81
CA PHE A 370 11.17 4.72 23.53
C PHE A 370 11.26 5.81 22.44
N ALA A 371 11.67 7.04 22.75
CA ALA A 371 11.71 8.12 21.76
C ALA A 371 12.62 7.81 20.56
N LEU A 372 13.78 7.20 20.82
CA LEU A 372 14.77 6.91 19.78
C LEU A 372 14.42 5.68 18.95
N PHE A 373 13.98 4.59 19.60
CA PHE A 373 13.80 3.27 18.99
C PHE A 373 12.35 2.84 18.80
N GLY A 374 11.39 3.63 19.28
CA GLY A 374 9.97 3.33 19.28
C GLY A 374 9.57 2.22 20.25
N LYS A 375 8.28 1.87 20.27
CA LYS A 375 7.72 0.82 21.13
C LYS A 375 7.69 -0.58 20.48
N GLY A 376 8.14 -0.70 19.23
CA GLY A 376 8.16 -1.94 18.47
C GLY A 376 6.77 -2.52 18.16
N PHE A 377 6.74 -3.78 17.73
CA PHE A 377 5.52 -4.51 17.38
C PHE A 377 4.63 -4.70 18.60
N GLY A 378 3.32 -4.49 18.44
CA GLY A 378 2.35 -4.51 19.53
C GLY A 378 2.35 -3.24 20.40
N GLY A 379 3.41 -2.43 20.35
CA GLY A 379 3.51 -1.17 21.06
C GLY A 379 2.58 -0.10 20.49
N GLY A 380 1.96 0.67 21.36
CA GLY A 380 0.95 1.69 21.09
C GLY A 380 1.02 2.83 22.08
N HIS A 381 0.04 3.72 22.02
CA HIS A 381 -0.03 4.87 22.90
C HIS A 381 -1.43 5.02 23.49
N GLN A 382 -1.53 5.72 24.62
CA GLN A 382 -2.83 6.11 25.18
C GLN A 382 -3.37 7.40 24.50
N ASP A 383 -4.66 7.68 24.65
CA ASP A 383 -5.23 8.97 24.23
C ASP A 383 -5.07 10.02 25.32
N TYR A 384 -3.85 10.56 25.43
CA TYR A 384 -3.50 11.54 26.48
C TYR A 384 -4.24 12.87 26.36
N ARG A 385 -4.77 13.19 25.18
CA ARG A 385 -5.49 14.44 24.90
C ARG A 385 -7.01 14.24 24.90
N TYR A 386 -7.49 13.01 25.10
CA TYR A 386 -8.91 12.65 25.08
C TYR A 386 -9.61 13.09 23.77
N ALA A 387 -8.87 13.07 22.66
CA ALA A 387 -9.32 13.60 21.39
C ALA A 387 -10.00 12.56 20.49
N TYR A 388 -9.86 11.26 20.79
CA TYR A 388 -10.49 10.18 20.04
C TYR A 388 -11.96 9.96 20.41
N GLY A 389 -12.38 10.42 21.60
CA GLY A 389 -13.77 10.41 22.03
C GLY A 389 -14.37 9.00 22.17
N GLY A 390 -15.66 8.88 21.84
CA GLY A 390 -16.37 7.59 21.86
C GLY A 390 -15.95 6.63 20.74
N TYR A 391 -16.38 5.37 20.84
CA TYR A 391 -16.04 4.33 19.87
C TYR A 391 -16.39 4.75 18.42
N ASN A 392 -15.37 4.76 17.57
CA ASN A 392 -15.51 5.00 16.14
C ASN A 392 -14.89 3.84 15.35
N PRO A 393 -15.71 2.99 14.68
CA PRO A 393 -15.21 1.84 13.92
C PRO A 393 -14.36 2.24 12.69
N ALA A 394 -14.47 3.49 12.23
CA ALA A 394 -13.65 4.01 11.13
C ALA A 394 -12.28 4.53 11.59
N ALA A 395 -12.02 4.58 12.91
CA ALA A 395 -10.76 5.02 13.49
C ALA A 395 -9.98 3.82 14.04
N PHE A 396 -10.43 3.24 15.15
CA PHE A 396 -9.70 2.16 15.80
C PHE A 396 -10.61 0.97 16.08
N SER A 397 -10.01 -0.20 16.29
CA SER A 397 -10.78 -1.40 16.62
C SER A 397 -11.47 -1.26 17.98
N LEU A 398 -12.56 -2.00 18.18
CA LEU A 398 -13.25 -2.04 19.47
C LEU A 398 -12.32 -2.54 20.58
N GLU A 399 -11.39 -3.45 20.25
CA GLU A 399 -10.36 -3.92 21.19
C GLU A 399 -9.46 -2.78 21.68
N GLU A 400 -9.04 -1.86 20.79
CA GLU A 400 -8.19 -0.72 21.14
C GLU A 400 -8.93 0.30 22.03
N TYR A 401 -10.20 0.60 21.70
CA TYR A 401 -11.02 1.48 22.54
C TYR A 401 -11.26 0.89 23.94
N ASN A 402 -11.59 -0.41 24.03
CA ASN A 402 -11.83 -1.07 25.32
C ASN A 402 -10.58 -1.14 26.22
N ASN A 403 -9.38 -1.08 25.63
CA ASN A 403 -8.11 -1.07 26.37
C ASN A 403 -7.52 0.34 26.52
N GLU A 404 -8.19 1.37 25.98
CA GLU A 404 -7.71 2.76 25.92
C GLU A 404 -6.25 2.87 25.40
N TYR A 405 -5.91 1.99 24.47
CA TYR A 405 -4.55 1.83 23.97
C TYR A 405 -4.56 1.54 22.47
N PHE A 406 -3.96 2.46 21.72
CA PHE A 406 -4.10 2.57 20.27
C PHE A 406 -2.79 2.19 19.60
N ILE A 407 -2.85 1.19 18.72
CA ILE A 407 -1.67 0.48 18.18
C ILE A 407 -1.58 0.65 16.67
N ARG A 408 -2.72 0.65 15.97
CA ARG A 408 -2.80 0.65 14.50
C ARG A 408 -2.97 2.06 13.95
N MET A 409 -1.86 2.72 13.68
CA MET A 409 -1.87 4.07 13.11
C MET A 409 -2.31 4.07 11.64
N HIS A 410 -2.91 5.18 11.18
CA HIS A 410 -3.52 5.27 9.84
C HIS A 410 -2.56 5.66 8.72
N GLU A 411 -1.43 6.30 9.05
CA GLU A 411 -0.44 6.76 8.07
C GLU A 411 0.93 6.14 8.35
N SER A 412 1.67 5.82 7.28
CA SER A 412 2.98 5.17 7.39
C SER A 412 3.95 5.94 8.29
N VAL A 413 3.90 7.27 8.24
CA VAL A 413 4.74 8.14 9.06
C VAL A 413 4.43 7.95 10.55
N ASN A 414 3.16 7.94 10.92
CA ASN A 414 2.72 7.72 12.31
C ASN A 414 3.08 6.30 12.77
N THR A 415 2.87 5.29 11.93
CA THR A 415 3.29 3.91 12.21
C THR A 415 4.80 3.82 12.42
N ILE A 416 5.61 4.38 11.52
CA ILE A 416 7.07 4.34 11.63
C ILE A 416 7.53 5.06 12.90
N PHE A 417 6.95 6.22 13.20
CA PHE A 417 7.33 7.00 14.38
C PHE A 417 7.00 6.27 15.68
N LEU A 418 5.79 5.73 15.80
CA LEU A 418 5.38 4.98 16.99
C LEU A 418 6.20 3.69 17.19
N LYS A 419 6.38 2.92 16.10
CA LYS A 419 6.99 1.58 16.18
C LYS A 419 8.51 1.62 16.24
N PHE A 420 9.15 2.59 15.59
CA PHE A 420 10.61 2.64 15.46
C PHE A 420 11.25 3.96 15.86
N GLY A 421 10.46 4.90 16.41
CA GLY A 421 10.94 6.16 16.94
C GLY A 421 11.57 7.08 15.89
N LEU A 422 12.40 8.00 16.36
CA LEU A 422 13.15 8.92 15.51
C LEU A 422 14.10 8.19 14.55
N LEU A 423 14.70 7.07 14.97
CA LEU A 423 15.59 6.29 14.11
C LEU A 423 14.83 5.75 12.88
N GLY A 424 13.61 5.24 13.08
CA GLY A 424 12.73 4.83 11.99
C GLY A 424 12.48 5.95 10.98
N LEU A 425 12.14 7.15 11.47
CA LEU A 425 11.89 8.33 10.63
C LEU A 425 13.13 8.78 9.84
N VAL A 426 14.31 8.71 10.45
CA VAL A 426 15.58 9.04 9.76
C VAL A 426 15.87 8.03 8.66
N LEU A 427 15.69 6.74 8.92
CA LEU A 427 15.90 5.69 7.92
C LEU A 427 14.88 5.79 6.78
N SER A 428 13.60 6.01 7.10
CA SER A 428 12.54 6.18 6.10
C SER A 428 12.74 7.45 5.27
N GLY A 429 13.10 8.56 5.91
CA GLY A 429 13.42 9.83 5.25
C GLY A 429 14.63 9.71 4.32
N THR A 430 15.67 9.01 4.75
CA THR A 430 16.86 8.75 3.91
C THR A 430 16.52 7.88 2.71
N LEU A 431 15.73 6.81 2.91
CA LEU A 431 15.26 5.95 1.83
C LEU A 431 14.45 6.75 0.80
N LEU A 432 13.48 7.54 1.26
CA LEU A 432 12.64 8.35 0.37
C LEU A 432 13.44 9.44 -0.35
N PHE A 433 14.21 10.25 0.37
CA PHE A 433 14.96 11.37 -0.21
C PHE A 433 15.88 10.92 -1.34
N ARG A 434 16.64 9.84 -1.14
CA ARG A 434 17.58 9.32 -2.15
C ARG A 434 16.87 8.87 -3.43
N HIS A 435 15.72 8.25 -3.32
CA HIS A 435 15.02 7.67 -4.48
C HIS A 435 14.07 8.68 -5.15
N CYS A 436 13.48 9.60 -4.39
CA CYS A 436 12.68 10.70 -4.93
C CYS A 436 13.49 11.61 -5.88
N LEU A 437 14.77 11.86 -5.57
CA LEU A 437 15.67 12.66 -6.43
C LEU A 437 15.91 12.05 -7.82
N VAL A 438 15.67 10.75 -7.97
CA VAL A 438 15.96 9.97 -9.18
C VAL A 438 14.71 9.29 -9.75
N CYS A 439 13.50 9.68 -9.28
CA CYS A 439 12.24 9.14 -9.78
C CYS A 439 12.06 9.33 -11.29
N ASN A 440 12.66 10.37 -11.89
CA ASN A 440 12.64 10.59 -13.34
C ASN A 440 13.34 9.48 -14.16
N LYS A 441 14.11 8.59 -13.52
CA LYS A 441 14.82 7.49 -14.20
C LYS A 441 13.99 6.22 -14.34
N SER A 442 13.03 5.96 -13.45
CA SER A 442 12.17 4.77 -13.47
C SER A 442 10.76 5.08 -12.95
N PRO A 443 9.68 4.71 -13.67
CA PRO A 443 8.32 4.90 -13.19
C PRO A 443 8.05 4.09 -11.92
N TRP A 444 8.73 2.96 -11.75
CA TRP A 444 8.58 2.07 -10.59
C TRP A 444 8.96 2.73 -9.27
N LEU A 445 9.91 3.66 -9.28
CA LEU A 445 10.24 4.44 -8.08
C LEU A 445 9.08 5.34 -7.65
N VAL A 446 8.31 5.90 -8.59
CA VAL A 446 7.13 6.71 -8.25
C VAL A 446 6.10 5.84 -7.53
N LEU A 447 5.78 4.67 -8.09
CA LEU A 447 4.85 3.72 -7.48
C LEU A 447 5.33 3.23 -6.11
N GLY A 448 6.62 2.88 -6.02
CA GLY A 448 7.23 2.40 -4.78
C GLY A 448 7.29 3.44 -3.67
N CYS A 449 7.64 4.70 -3.99
CA CYS A 449 7.64 5.79 -3.03
C CYS A 449 6.22 6.15 -2.58
N LEU A 450 5.24 6.18 -3.50
CA LEU A 450 3.83 6.39 -3.16
C LEU A 450 3.33 5.33 -2.18
N TRP A 451 3.64 4.06 -2.46
CA TRP A 451 3.33 2.96 -1.55
C TRP A 451 3.95 3.18 -0.17
N PHE A 452 5.25 3.48 -0.13
CA PHE A 452 5.99 3.58 1.11
C PHE A 452 5.52 4.74 1.99
N VAL A 453 5.12 5.86 1.39
CA VAL A 453 4.59 7.03 2.12
C VAL A 453 3.19 6.77 2.65
N PHE A 454 2.30 6.18 1.85
CA PHE A 454 0.87 6.14 2.18
C PHE A 454 0.36 4.81 2.72
N PHE A 455 1.06 3.70 2.48
CA PHE A 455 0.52 2.36 2.67
C PHE A 455 1.52 1.38 3.30
N TRP A 456 2.67 1.85 3.78
CA TRP A 456 3.60 0.99 4.48
C TRP A 456 2.95 0.54 5.79
N GLY A 457 2.81 -0.77 5.94
CA GLY A 457 2.12 -1.38 7.07
C GLY A 457 0.60 -1.37 7.04
N TYR A 458 -0.02 -1.09 5.88
CA TYR A 458 -1.49 -1.03 5.77
C TYR A 458 -2.12 -2.29 5.19
N SER A 459 -1.66 -2.77 4.03
CA SER A 459 -2.31 -3.86 3.28
C SER A 459 -1.31 -4.67 2.46
N SER A 460 -1.43 -6.00 2.48
CA SER A 460 -0.53 -6.93 1.78
C SER A 460 -0.72 -6.87 0.26
N SER A 461 -1.94 -6.58 -0.21
CA SER A 461 -2.31 -6.41 -1.61
C SER A 461 -1.65 -5.16 -2.18
N LEU A 462 -1.66 -4.05 -1.41
CA LEU A 462 -0.93 -2.83 -1.76
C LEU A 462 0.59 -3.06 -1.71
N MET A 463 1.09 -3.78 -0.71
CA MET A 463 2.51 -4.16 -0.63
C MET A 463 2.97 -4.95 -1.85
N SER A 464 2.16 -5.88 -2.35
CA SER A 464 2.54 -6.75 -3.47
C SER A 464 2.99 -5.98 -4.71
N ILE A 465 2.32 -4.87 -5.04
CA ILE A 465 2.68 -3.97 -6.14
C ILE A 465 3.68 -2.90 -5.68
N GLY A 466 3.46 -2.31 -4.52
CA GLY A 466 4.24 -1.18 -4.03
C GLY A 466 5.69 -1.54 -3.69
N LEU A 467 5.90 -2.58 -2.87
CA LEU A 467 7.24 -3.03 -2.48
C LEU A 467 8.04 -3.55 -3.67
N SER A 468 7.38 -4.31 -4.55
CA SER A 468 8.02 -4.86 -5.73
C SER A 468 8.38 -3.76 -6.75
N SER A 469 7.55 -2.74 -6.89
CA SER A 469 7.87 -1.52 -7.67
C SER A 469 9.04 -0.76 -7.05
N LEU A 470 9.05 -0.56 -5.72
CA LEU A 470 10.17 0.09 -5.04
C LEU A 470 11.49 -0.66 -5.31
N PHE A 471 11.47 -1.98 -5.17
CA PHE A 471 12.63 -2.83 -5.44
C PHE A 471 13.12 -2.72 -6.90
N ILE A 472 12.22 -2.85 -7.89
CA ILE A 472 12.60 -2.73 -9.31
C ILE A 472 13.18 -1.34 -9.61
N GLY A 473 12.54 -0.30 -9.09
CA GLY A 473 12.97 1.08 -9.29
C GLY A 473 14.37 1.35 -8.73
N ILE A 474 14.70 0.77 -7.56
CA ILE A 474 16.04 0.86 -6.98
C ILE A 474 17.08 0.18 -7.88
N GLU A 475 16.77 -1.00 -8.42
CA GLU A 475 17.69 -1.68 -9.36
C GLU A 475 17.84 -0.92 -10.69
N ASP A 476 16.76 -0.35 -11.24
CA ASP A 476 16.79 0.44 -12.48
C ASP A 476 17.73 1.65 -12.42
N VAL A 477 17.80 2.32 -11.27
CA VAL A 477 18.67 3.48 -11.10
C VAL A 477 20.12 3.09 -10.89
N ARG A 478 20.38 1.88 -10.39
CA ARG A 478 21.74 1.38 -10.16
C ARG A 478 22.39 0.82 -11.42
N ASP A 479 21.60 0.25 -12.33
CA ASP A 479 22.10 -0.30 -13.61
C ASP A 479 22.53 0.80 -14.62
N LYS A 480 22.56 2.07 -14.20
CA LYS A 480 22.98 3.26 -14.97
C LYS A 480 23.92 4.12 -14.14
#